data_AF-A0A972ARZ5-F1
#
_entry.id   AF-A0A972ARZ5-F1
#
_cell.length_a   1.000
_cell.length_b   1.000
_cell.length_c   1.000
_cell.angle_alpha   90.00
_cell.angle_beta   90.00
_cell.angle_gamma   90.00
#
_symmetry.space_group_name_H-M   'P 1'
#
loop_
_entity.id
_entity.type
_entity.pdbx_description
1 polymer ?
#
loop_
_entity_poly.entity_id
_entity_poly.type
_entity_poly.pdbx_seq_one_letter_code
_entity_poly.pdbx_strand_id
1 'polypeptide(L)'
;VIMYADKVTPSMERAIRETNRRREIQTAYNEANGITPTTIVKDVRSILEISIKADDEKPGKKLSPRERGQMIIRLTAEMKAAAKILEFEHAAYLRDKIEKLRSMK
;
A
#
# COMPACT_ATOMS: atom_id res chain seq x y z
N VAL A 1 8.51 -9.19 -15.88
CA VAL A 1 9.14 -7.86 -16.04
C VAL A 1 9.02 -7.48 -17.49
N ILE A 2 8.60 -6.25 -17.79
CA ILE A 2 8.60 -5.70 -19.15
C ILE A 2 9.73 -4.67 -19.18
N MET A 3 10.65 -4.80 -20.14
CA MET A 3 11.74 -3.85 -20.37
C MET A 3 11.47 -3.14 -21.70
N TYR A 4 11.18 -1.84 -21.67
CA TYR A 4 11.00 -1.04 -22.88
C TYR A 4 12.35 -0.51 -23.37
N ALA A 5 12.79 -0.97 -24.54
CA ALA A 5 14.02 -0.53 -25.18
C ALA A 5 13.98 -0.84 -26.68
N ASP A 6 14.63 -0.01 -27.50
CA ASP A 6 14.69 -0.22 -28.95
C ASP A 6 15.64 -1.36 -29.34
N LYS A 7 16.63 -1.66 -28.49
CA LYS A 7 17.59 -2.76 -28.70
C LYS A 7 18.01 -3.42 -27.40
N VAL A 8 18.42 -4.67 -27.49
CA VAL A 8 19.01 -5.41 -26.37
C VAL A 8 20.46 -4.94 -26.19
N THR A 9 20.75 -4.36 -25.03
CA THR A 9 22.14 -4.04 -24.65
C THR A 9 22.85 -5.27 -24.09
N PRO A 10 24.19 -5.33 -24.10
CA PRO A 10 24.92 -6.45 -23.49
C PRO A 10 24.59 -6.67 -22.00
N SER A 11 24.23 -5.61 -21.26
CA SER A 11 23.79 -5.73 -19.86
C SER A 11 22.41 -6.34 -19.75
N MET A 12 21.48 -5.97 -20.64
CA MET A 12 20.16 -6.60 -20.71
C MET A 12 20.28 -8.07 -21.06
N GLU A 13 21.11 -8.42 -22.04
CA GLU A 13 21.35 -9.81 -22.45
C GLU A 13 21.80 -10.67 -21.26
N ARG A 14 22.79 -10.20 -20.49
CA ARG A 14 23.27 -10.90 -19.28
C ARG A 14 22.16 -11.07 -18.25
N ALA A 15 21.36 -10.03 -18.00
CA ALA A 15 20.29 -10.06 -17.01
C ALA A 15 19.13 -10.99 -17.43
N ILE A 16 18.73 -10.95 -18.70
CA ILE A 16 17.68 -11.80 -19.27
C ILE A 16 18.12 -13.25 -19.21
N ARG A 17 19.36 -13.55 -19.65
CA ARG A 17 19.91 -14.91 -19.64
C ARG A 17 19.95 -15.51 -18.24
N GLU A 18 20.46 -14.77 -17.25
CA GLU A 18 20.52 -15.28 -15.87
C GLU A 18 19.13 -15.42 -15.25
N THR A 19 18.18 -14.54 -15.59
CA THR A 19 16.78 -14.65 -15.16
C THR A 19 16.14 -15.93 -15.71
N ASN A 20 16.35 -16.22 -17.00
CA ASN A 20 15.82 -17.42 -17.65
C ASN A 20 16.47 -18.69 -17.09
N ARG A 21 17.80 -18.72 -16.95
CA ARG A 21 18.54 -19.84 -16.33
C ARG A 21 18.01 -20.16 -14.93
N ARG A 22 17.80 -19.15 -14.09
CA ARG A 22 17.25 -19.35 -12.74
C ARG A 22 15.82 -19.86 -12.76
N ARG A 23 14.98 -19.32 -13.66
CA ARG A 23 13.58 -19.74 -13.79
C ARG A 23 13.49 -21.20 -14.24
N GLU A 24 14.29 -21.64 -15.19
CA GLU A 24 14.33 -23.05 -15.64
C GLU A 24 14.63 -24.00 -14.48
N ILE A 25 15.65 -23.69 -13.67
CA ILE A 25 16.00 -24.49 -12.48
C ILE A 25 14.85 -24.50 -11.47
N GLN A 26 14.23 -23.34 -11.23
CA GLN A 26 13.10 -23.23 -10.29
C GLN A 26 11.88 -24.03 -10.78
N THR A 27 11.55 -23.97 -12.07
CA THR A 27 10.45 -24.73 -12.66
C THR A 27 10.71 -26.22 -12.58
N ALA A 28 11.91 -26.68 -12.96
CA ALA A 28 12.27 -28.09 -12.88
C ALA A 28 12.24 -28.62 -11.43
N TYR A 29 12.73 -27.81 -10.48
CA TYR A 29 12.64 -28.16 -9.06
C TYR A 29 11.18 -28.23 -8.58
N ASN A 30 10.34 -27.26 -8.97
CA ASN A 30 8.95 -27.24 -8.58
C ASN A 30 8.18 -28.45 -9.15
N GLU A 31 8.41 -28.80 -10.41
CA GLU A 31 7.81 -29.99 -11.04
C GLU A 31 8.25 -31.29 -10.36
N ALA A 32 9.56 -31.44 -10.11
CA ALA A 32 10.10 -32.62 -9.45
C ALA A 32 9.58 -32.80 -8.00
N ASN A 33 9.20 -31.71 -7.34
CA ASN A 33 8.72 -31.71 -5.96
C ASN A 33 7.20 -31.47 -5.82
N GLY A 34 6.45 -31.37 -6.94
CA GLY A 34 5.01 -31.09 -6.92
C GLY A 34 4.62 -29.73 -6.30
N ILE A 35 5.53 -28.74 -6.33
CA ILE A 35 5.32 -27.42 -5.72
C ILE A 35 4.55 -26.53 -6.69
N THR A 36 3.38 -26.04 -6.26
CA THR A 36 2.64 -24.99 -6.98
C THR A 36 3.05 -23.62 -6.45
N PRO A 37 3.60 -22.70 -7.28
CA PRO A 37 4.03 -21.38 -6.81
C PRO A 37 2.85 -20.55 -6.30
N THR A 38 2.94 -20.06 -5.07
CA THR A 38 1.95 -19.17 -4.46
C THR A 38 2.62 -17.88 -3.97
N THR A 39 1.86 -16.78 -3.97
CA THR A 39 2.36 -15.50 -3.46
C THR A 39 2.36 -15.52 -1.94
N ILE A 40 3.47 -15.09 -1.33
CA ILE A 40 3.58 -14.95 0.12
C ILE A 40 2.67 -13.80 0.58
N VAL A 41 1.75 -14.09 1.50
CA VAL A 41 0.99 -13.07 2.25
C VAL A 41 1.71 -12.87 3.58
N LYS A 42 2.17 -11.65 3.86
CA LYS A 42 2.89 -11.31 5.09
C LYS A 42 2.13 -10.24 5.86
N ASP A 43 1.72 -10.57 7.07
CA ASP A 43 1.06 -9.61 7.95
C ASP A 43 2.01 -8.51 8.41
N VAL A 44 1.48 -7.29 8.43
CA VAL A 44 2.13 -6.14 9.04
C VAL A 44 1.93 -6.28 10.55
N ARG A 45 3.02 -6.38 11.32
CA ARG A 45 2.97 -6.55 12.78
C ARG A 45 2.19 -5.39 13.42
N SER A 46 1.12 -5.70 14.16
CA SER A 46 0.42 -4.74 15.01
C SER A 46 1.29 -4.41 16.22
N ILE A 47 1.57 -3.12 16.42
CA ILE A 47 2.10 -2.62 17.68
C ILE A 47 0.90 -2.45 18.60
N LEU A 48 1.03 -2.93 19.84
CA LEU A 48 -0.02 -3.13 20.85
C LEU A 48 -1.07 -2.01 20.90
N GLU A 49 -2.34 -2.44 20.95
CA GLU A 49 -3.52 -1.63 21.23
C GLU A 49 -3.47 -1.04 22.64
N ILE A 50 -3.34 0.28 22.75
CA ILE A 50 -3.77 1.02 23.94
C ILE A 50 -5.14 1.61 23.60
N SER A 51 -6.16 1.06 24.23
CA SER A 51 -7.55 1.47 24.12
C SER A 51 -7.71 2.95 24.50
N ILE A 52 -7.77 3.83 23.50
CA ILE A 52 -8.23 5.20 23.69
C ILE A 52 -9.72 5.22 23.33
N LYS A 53 -10.53 5.38 24.38
CA LYS A 53 -11.99 5.47 24.34
C LYS A 53 -12.44 6.40 23.22
N ALA A 54 -13.29 5.88 22.35
CA ALA A 54 -13.99 6.66 21.33
C ALA A 54 -14.86 7.72 22.02
N ASP A 55 -14.56 8.98 21.76
CA ASP A 55 -15.45 10.09 22.13
C ASP A 55 -16.51 10.21 21.02
N ASP A 56 -17.78 10.16 21.43
CA ASP A 56 -18.97 10.25 20.57
C ASP A 56 -19.11 11.69 20.02
N GLU A 57 -18.74 11.91 18.75
CA GLU A 57 -19.08 13.16 18.06
C GLU A 57 -20.39 13.04 17.25
N LYS A 58 -21.35 13.87 17.68
CA LYS A 58 -22.72 14.11 17.19
C LYS A 58 -22.85 14.35 15.67
N PRO A 59 -24.04 14.15 15.07
CA PRO A 59 -24.21 14.15 13.62
C PRO A 59 -24.10 15.57 13.03
N GLY A 60 -22.93 15.90 12.49
CA GLY A 60 -22.66 17.16 11.80
C GLY A 60 -23.25 17.19 10.39
N LYS A 61 -24.19 18.11 10.18
CA LYS A 61 -24.63 18.78 8.93
C LYS A 61 -24.07 18.23 7.61
N LYS A 62 -24.96 17.75 6.72
CA LYS A 62 -24.62 17.26 5.36
C LYS A 62 -23.78 18.28 4.59
N LEU A 63 -22.46 18.07 4.53
CA LEU A 63 -21.54 18.87 3.73
C LEU A 63 -21.77 18.65 2.22
N SER A 64 -21.61 19.70 1.43
CA SER A 64 -21.65 19.61 -0.04
C SER A 64 -20.52 18.71 -0.56
N PRO A 65 -20.70 17.93 -1.64
CA PRO A 65 -19.64 17.09 -2.21
C PRO A 65 -18.34 17.85 -2.52
N ARG A 66 -18.44 19.13 -2.93
CA ARG A 66 -17.28 19.99 -3.18
C ARG A 66 -16.51 20.35 -1.91
N GLU A 67 -17.22 20.66 -0.83
CA GLU A 67 -16.63 21.01 0.47
C GLU A 67 -15.96 19.78 1.11
N ARG A 68 -16.59 18.61 1.00
CA ARG A 68 -16.00 17.32 1.39
C ARG A 68 -14.69 17.05 0.66
N GLY A 69 -14.67 17.27 -0.67
CA GLY A 69 -13.46 17.10 -1.48
C GLY A 69 -12.31 17.99 -1.02
N GLN A 70 -12.57 19.27 -0.76
CA GLN A 70 -11.55 20.19 -0.24
C GLN A 70 -11.06 19.80 1.15
N MET A 71 -11.96 19.34 2.03
CA MET A 71 -11.60 18.89 3.37
C MET A 71 -10.73 17.63 3.33
N ILE A 72 -11.04 16.68 2.46
CA ILE A 72 -10.23 15.48 2.23
C ILE A 72 -8.82 15.85 1.76
N ILE A 73 -8.68 16.81 0.83
CA ILE A 73 -7.36 17.26 0.35
C ILE A 73 -6.54 17.85 1.50
N ARG A 74 -7.14 18.71 2.32
CA ARG A 74 -6.46 19.32 3.49
C ARG A 74 -6.01 18.26 4.49
N LEU A 75 -6.93 17.38 4.91
CA LEU A 75 -6.63 16.30 5.86
C LEU A 75 -5.57 15.33 5.29
N THR A 76 -5.57 15.08 3.98
CA THR A 76 -4.55 14.24 3.34
C THR A 76 -3.17 14.89 3.38
N ALA A 77 -3.08 16.22 3.21
CA ALA A 77 -1.83 16.95 3.33
C ALA A 77 -1.30 16.92 4.77
N GLU A 78 -2.18 17.12 5.75
CA GLU A 78 -1.86 17.06 7.18
C GLU A 78 -1.42 15.65 7.60
N MET A 79 -2.11 14.60 7.15
CA MET A 79 -1.74 13.21 7.39
C MET A 79 -0.34 12.90 6.85
N LYS A 80 -0.02 13.39 5.64
CA LYS A 80 1.31 13.23 5.05
C LYS A 80 2.39 13.99 5.81
N ALA A 81 2.07 15.18 6.32
CA ALA A 81 2.98 15.95 7.16
C ALA A 81 3.26 15.21 8.48
N ALA A 82 2.22 14.72 9.15
CA ALA A 82 2.32 13.89 10.36
C ALA A 82 3.17 12.63 10.14
N ALA A 83 2.94 11.92 9.03
CA ALA A 83 3.74 10.76 8.66
C ALA A 83 5.22 11.11 8.39
N LYS A 84 5.50 12.32 7.86
CA LYS A 84 6.86 12.79 7.59
C LYS A 84 7.63 13.11 8.88
N ILE A 85 6.95 13.60 9.92
CA ILE A 85 7.54 13.86 11.24
C ILE A 85 7.46 12.64 12.18
N LEU A 86 7.10 11.46 11.65
CA LEU A 86 7.00 10.19 12.36
C LEU A 86 5.89 10.14 13.43
N GLU A 87 4.92 11.07 13.36
CA GLU A 87 3.71 11.06 14.19
C GLU A 87 2.65 10.15 13.57
N PHE A 88 2.88 8.84 13.65
CA PHE A 88 2.04 7.84 13.02
C PHE A 88 0.64 7.73 13.63
N GLU A 89 0.50 8.04 14.92
CA GLU A 89 -0.81 8.08 15.60
C GLU A 89 -1.71 9.17 15.02
N HIS A 90 -1.15 10.37 14.85
CA HIS A 90 -1.87 11.49 14.27
C HIS A 90 -2.22 11.22 12.80
N ALA A 91 -1.30 10.62 12.05
CA ALA A 91 -1.57 10.18 10.68
C ALA A 91 -2.68 9.11 10.61
N ALA A 92 -2.70 8.14 11.53
CA ALA A 92 -3.74 7.11 11.59
C ALA A 92 -5.12 7.71 11.92
N TYR A 93 -5.19 8.63 12.88
CA TYR A 93 -6.42 9.36 13.20
C TYR A 93 -6.96 10.14 11.99
N LEU A 94 -6.08 10.84 11.28
CA LEU A 94 -6.46 11.60 10.07
C LEU A 94 -6.92 10.67 8.93
N ARG A 95 -6.29 9.50 8.76
CA ARG A 95 -6.73 8.47 7.81
C ARG A 95 -8.16 8.03 8.10
N ASP A 96 -8.45 7.67 9.35
CA ASP A 96 -9.77 7.15 9.72
C ASP A 96 -10.86 8.22 9.57
N LYS A 97 -10.50 9.49 9.83
CA LYS A 97 -11.38 10.64 9.56
C LYS A 97 -11.65 10.84 8.07
N ILE A 98 -10.64 10.67 7.21
CA ILE A 98 -10.79 10.72 5.75
C ILE A 98 -11.68 9.57 5.26
N GLU A 99 -11.53 8.37 5.80
CA GLU A 99 -12.38 7.22 5.45
C GLU A 99 -13.84 7.45 5.83
N LYS A 100 -14.12 7.96 7.04
CA LYS A 100 -15.48 8.36 7.45
C LYS A 100 -16.08 9.42 6.51
N LEU A 101 -15.28 10.41 6.11
CA LEU A 101 -15.73 11.45 5.16
C LEU A 101 -16.00 10.91 3.76
N ARG A 102 -15.29 9.85 3.34
CA ARG A 102 -15.51 9.16 2.05
C ARG A 102 -16.70 8.21 2.08
N SER A 103 -16.98 7.57 3.22
CA SER A 103 -18.09 6.62 3.38
C SER A 103 -19.45 7.31 3.55
N MET A 104 -19.47 8.56 4.04
CA MET A 104 -20.64 9.43 4.00
C MET A 104 -20.96 9.83 2.55
N LYS A 105 -21.71 8.98 1.84
CA LYS A 105 -22.28 9.28 0.50
C LYS A 105 -23.42 10.30 0.61
#